data_AF-Q28QA4-F1
#
_entry.id   AF-Q28QA4-F1
#
_cell.length_a   1.000
_cell.length_b   1.000
_cell.length_c   1.000
_cell.angle_alpha   90.00
_cell.angle_beta   90.00
_cell.angle_gamma   90.00
#
_symmetry.space_group_name_H-M   'P 1'
#
loop_
_entity.id
_entity.type
_entity.pdbx_description
1 polymer ?
#
loop_
_entity_poly.entity_id
_entity_poly.type
_entity_poly.pdbx_seq_one_letter_code
_entity_poly.pdbx_strand_id
1 'polypeptide(L)'
;MAPPKPSPQRTHDPDVVVDIRWRDAVFYLVLHNIAPHCVHDVRVAFRPKIMGMGGRVDISGLPIWDDLAILPPGREIEVAVDRDGTFFLHNPEGPVGVSVRYALGDGTALRGFQTINFGAYREFPDLRIT
;
A
#
# COMPACT_ATOMS: atom_id res chain seq x y z
N MET A 1 28.78 -27.43 -10.80
CA MET A 1 27.36 -27.05 -11.02
C MET A 1 27.10 -25.73 -10.34
N ALA A 2 26.84 -24.67 -11.10
CA ALA A 2 26.34 -23.43 -10.52
C ALA A 2 24.89 -23.64 -10.05
N PRO A 3 24.45 -22.99 -8.96
CA PRO A 3 23.04 -23.05 -8.56
C PRO A 3 22.16 -22.51 -9.71
N PRO A 4 20.95 -23.07 -9.88
CA PRO A 4 20.02 -22.57 -10.89
C PRO A 4 19.76 -21.09 -10.62
N LYS A 5 19.89 -20.25 -11.65
CA LYS A 5 19.46 -18.85 -11.59
C LYS A 5 17.97 -18.84 -11.20
N PRO A 6 17.55 -18.01 -10.22
CA PRO A 6 16.14 -17.93 -9.88
C PRO A 6 15.34 -17.60 -11.14
N SER A 7 14.31 -18.41 -11.40
CA SER A 7 13.37 -18.20 -12.49
C SER A 7 12.88 -16.75 -12.44
N PRO A 8 12.73 -16.04 -13.57
CA PRO A 8 12.15 -14.71 -13.57
C PRO A 8 10.79 -14.80 -12.90
N GLN A 9 10.65 -14.18 -11.73
CA GLN A 9 9.37 -14.04 -11.05
C GLN A 9 8.45 -13.38 -12.07
N ARG A 10 7.42 -14.12 -12.53
CA ARG A 10 6.38 -13.54 -13.37
C ARG A 10 5.81 -12.37 -12.58
N THR A 11 6.02 -11.15 -13.08
CA THR A 11 5.31 -9.97 -12.63
C THR A 11 3.86 -10.17 -13.04
N HIS A 12 3.10 -10.83 -12.17
CA HIS A 12 1.64 -10.84 -12.24
C HIS A 12 1.18 -9.48 -11.72
N ASP A 13 0.11 -8.93 -12.30
CA ASP A 13 -0.53 -7.74 -11.74
C ASP A 13 -0.92 -8.05 -10.28
N PRO A 14 -0.66 -7.15 -9.33
CA PRO A 14 -0.93 -7.44 -7.93
C PRO A 14 -2.44 -7.62 -7.68
N ASP A 15 -2.83 -8.81 -7.22
CA ASP A 15 -4.18 -9.05 -6.68
C ASP A 15 -4.38 -8.43 -5.29
N VAL A 16 -3.30 -7.99 -4.65
CA VAL A 16 -3.32 -7.24 -3.39
C VAL A 16 -2.69 -5.89 -3.65
N VAL A 17 -3.52 -4.85 -3.58
CA VAL A 17 -3.18 -3.49 -4.00
C VAL A 17 -3.18 -2.56 -2.79
N VAL A 18 -2.26 -1.61 -2.77
CA VAL A 18 -2.35 -0.44 -1.90
C VAL A 18 -2.86 0.76 -2.68
N ASP A 19 -3.96 1.36 -2.25
CA ASP A 19 -4.54 2.55 -2.87
C ASP A 19 -4.47 3.75 -1.91
N ILE A 20 -4.75 4.94 -2.43
CA ILE A 20 -4.99 6.14 -1.63
C ILE A 20 -6.47 6.49 -1.70
N ARG A 21 -7.08 6.69 -0.53
CA ARG A 21 -8.43 7.23 -0.42
C ARG A 21 -8.41 8.56 0.31
N TRP A 22 -9.12 9.54 -0.22
CA TRP A 22 -9.41 10.78 0.49
C TRP A 22 -10.88 10.77 0.89
N ARG A 23 -11.15 10.90 2.18
CA ARG A 23 -12.50 10.93 2.74
C ARG A 23 -12.51 11.83 3.96
N ASP A 24 -13.52 12.68 4.08
CA ASP A 24 -13.72 13.56 5.24
C ASP A 24 -12.45 14.33 5.65
N ALA A 25 -11.79 14.94 4.66
CA ALA A 25 -10.55 15.72 4.87
C ALA A 25 -9.35 14.89 5.40
N VAL A 26 -9.35 13.56 5.22
CA VAL A 26 -8.26 12.68 5.64
C VAL A 26 -7.79 11.83 4.46
N PHE A 27 -6.46 11.72 4.31
CA PHE A 27 -5.83 10.74 3.43
C PHE A 27 -5.66 9.41 4.16
N TYR A 28 -6.04 8.33 3.48
CA TYR A 28 -5.90 6.96 3.92
C TYR A 28 -5.05 6.17 2.93
N LEU A 29 -4.18 5.30 3.44
CA LEU A 29 -3.68 4.17 2.68
C LEU A 29 -4.66 3.02 2.82
N VAL A 30 -5.04 2.41 1.70
CA VAL A 30 -6.02 1.33 1.65
C VAL A 30 -5.34 0.07 1.15
N LEU A 31 -5.23 -0.95 1.99
CA LEU A 31 -4.84 -2.30 1.55
C LEU A 31 -6.08 -3.05 1.10
N HIS A 32 -6.11 -3.50 -0.14
CA HIS A 32 -7.27 -4.19 -0.71
C HIS A 32 -6.84 -5.50 -1.38
N ASN A 33 -7.49 -6.61 -0.98
CA ASN A 33 -7.44 -7.85 -1.75
C ASN A 33 -8.54 -7.84 -2.82
N ILE A 34 -8.16 -7.65 -4.08
CA ILE A 34 -9.06 -7.68 -5.23
C ILE A 34 -9.17 -9.08 -5.85
N ALA A 35 -8.42 -10.06 -5.36
CA ALA A 35 -8.55 -11.45 -5.78
C ALA A 35 -9.88 -12.06 -5.29
N PRO A 36 -10.42 -13.07 -6.02
CA PRO A 36 -11.61 -13.80 -5.63
C PRO A 36 -11.35 -14.84 -4.51
N HIS A 37 -10.17 -14.83 -3.88
CA HIS A 37 -9.74 -15.81 -2.87
C HIS A 37 -8.98 -15.13 -1.73
N CYS A 38 -8.91 -15.79 -0.57
CA CYS A 38 -8.13 -15.30 0.57
C CYS A 38 -6.64 -15.27 0.22
N VAL A 39 -5.95 -14.23 0.67
CA VAL A 39 -4.49 -14.17 0.67
C VAL A 39 -3.98 -14.20 2.11
N HIS A 40 -2.80 -14.76 2.30
CA HIS A 40 -2.19 -15.02 3.59
C HIS A 40 -0.83 -14.35 3.72
N ASP A 41 -0.37 -14.18 4.96
CA ASP A 41 0.96 -13.65 5.29
C ASP A 41 1.31 -12.38 4.50
N VAL A 42 0.36 -11.44 4.45
CA VAL A 42 0.46 -10.22 3.66
C VAL A 42 1.47 -9.29 4.29
N ARG A 43 2.43 -8.86 3.47
CA ARG A 43 3.49 -7.91 3.84
C ARG A 43 3.59 -6.80 2.80
N VAL A 44 3.69 -5.56 3.24
CA VAL A 44 3.74 -4.37 2.41
C VAL A 44 4.96 -3.56 2.80
N ALA A 45 5.75 -3.15 1.80
CA ALA A 45 6.90 -2.28 2.02
C ALA A 45 6.81 -1.06 1.12
N PHE A 46 7.09 0.12 1.68
CA PHE A 46 7.02 1.42 0.99
C PHE A 46 8.42 2.04 0.88
N ARG A 47 8.71 2.68 -0.27
CA ARG A 47 9.94 3.45 -0.49
C ARG A 47 9.67 4.66 -1.40
N PRO A 48 9.93 5.91 -0.95
CA PRO A 48 10.38 6.31 0.40
C PRO A 48 9.34 6.02 1.49
N LYS A 49 9.72 6.30 2.74
CA LYS A 49 8.81 6.21 3.89
C LYS A 49 7.66 7.19 3.74
N ILE A 50 6.50 6.82 4.28
CA ILE A 50 5.31 7.66 4.36
C ILE A 50 5.17 8.10 5.81
N MET A 51 5.22 9.41 6.04
CA MET A 51 5.06 10.03 7.34
C MET A 51 3.63 10.54 7.51
N GLY A 52 3.08 10.43 8.71
CA GLY A 52 1.72 10.90 9.00
C GLY A 52 1.63 11.51 10.39
N MET A 53 0.40 11.85 10.79
CA MET A 53 0.09 12.49 12.07
C MET A 53 0.93 13.77 12.29
N GLY A 54 0.98 14.64 11.27
CA GLY A 54 1.81 15.85 11.28
C GLY A 54 3.31 15.54 11.21
N GLY A 55 3.69 14.50 10.45
CA GLY A 55 5.08 14.08 10.26
C GLY A 55 5.72 13.35 11.45
N ARG A 56 4.94 12.98 12.48
CA ARG A 56 5.45 12.40 13.74
C ARG A 56 5.50 10.87 13.73
N VAL A 57 4.70 10.23 12.89
CA VAL A 57 4.57 8.77 12.85
C VAL A 57 5.02 8.27 11.49
N ASP A 58 5.89 7.26 11.49
CA ASP A 58 6.20 6.48 10.29
C ASP A 58 5.03 5.54 9.99
N ILE A 59 4.14 5.99 9.10
CA ILE A 59 2.94 5.23 8.70
C ILE A 59 3.36 3.99 7.91
N SER A 60 4.41 4.08 7.10
CA SER A 60 4.94 2.93 6.35
C SER A 60 5.58 1.84 7.22
N GLY A 61 5.90 2.15 8.48
CA GLY A 61 6.49 1.22 9.45
C GLY A 61 5.50 0.63 10.45
N LEU A 62 4.19 0.80 10.25
CA LEU A 62 3.18 0.24 11.15
C LEU A 62 3.13 -1.30 11.05
N PRO A 63 2.93 -2.03 12.17
CA PRO A 63 2.92 -3.50 12.17
C PRO A 63 1.88 -4.17 11.26
N ILE A 64 0.81 -3.45 10.91
CA ILE A 64 -0.22 -3.93 9.97
C ILE A 64 0.36 -4.26 8.60
N TRP A 65 1.47 -3.63 8.23
CA TRP A 65 2.17 -3.87 6.96
C TRP A 65 3.14 -5.05 7.04
N ASP A 66 3.53 -5.49 8.23
CA ASP A 66 4.59 -6.49 8.38
C ASP A 66 4.07 -7.91 8.56
N ASP A 67 2.89 -8.10 9.16
CA ASP A 67 2.44 -9.42 9.61
C ASP A 67 0.91 -9.59 9.59
N LEU A 68 0.26 -9.25 8.47
CA LEU A 68 -1.17 -9.48 8.32
C LEU A 68 -1.45 -10.93 7.89
N ALA A 69 -1.87 -11.76 8.85
CA ALA A 69 -2.04 -13.21 8.67
C ALA A 69 -3.00 -13.60 7.54
N ILE A 70 -4.10 -12.86 7.36
CA ILE A 70 -5.10 -13.14 6.33
C ILE A 70 -5.81 -11.87 5.88
N LEU A 71 -6.03 -11.75 4.57
CA LEU A 71 -6.87 -10.73 3.97
C LEU A 71 -7.92 -11.42 3.05
N PRO A 72 -9.18 -11.52 3.49
CA PRO A 72 -10.25 -12.17 2.72
C PRO A 72 -10.54 -11.48 1.37
N PRO A 73 -11.23 -12.16 0.43
CA PRO A 73 -11.64 -11.57 -0.84
C PRO A 73 -12.44 -10.29 -0.66
N GLY A 74 -12.10 -9.23 -1.40
CA GLY A 74 -12.78 -7.93 -1.36
C GLY A 74 -12.62 -7.17 -0.03
N ARG A 75 -11.76 -7.64 0.88
CA ARG A 75 -11.53 -6.96 2.15
C ARG A 75 -10.61 -5.77 1.94
N GLU A 76 -10.99 -4.64 2.53
CA GLU A 76 -10.18 -3.44 2.65
C GLU A 76 -9.75 -3.21 4.10
N ILE A 77 -8.53 -2.71 4.27
CA ILE A 77 -8.02 -2.18 5.54
C ILE A 77 -7.57 -0.74 5.27
N GLU A 78 -8.16 0.22 5.98
CA GLU A 78 -7.83 1.64 5.87
C GLU A 78 -6.90 2.04 7.01
N VAL A 79 -5.79 2.71 6.68
CA VAL A 79 -4.87 3.32 7.64
C VAL A 79 -4.87 4.83 7.40
N ALA A 80 -5.35 5.58 8.38
CA ALA A 80 -5.31 7.04 8.34
C ALA A 80 -3.85 7.53 8.34
N VAL A 81 -3.54 8.44 7.42
CA VAL A 81 -2.19 8.98 7.25
C VAL A 81 -2.10 10.37 7.86
N ASP A 82 -2.84 11.32 7.29
CA ASP A 82 -2.84 12.72 7.72
C ASP A 82 -4.11 13.44 7.22
N ARG A 83 -4.36 14.63 7.78
CA ARG A 83 -5.47 15.49 7.37
C ARG A 83 -5.05 16.44 6.25
N ASP A 84 -5.98 16.78 5.36
CA ASP A 84 -5.86 17.90 4.41
C ASP A 84 -4.47 18.02 3.75
N GLY A 85 -3.97 19.26 3.58
CA GLY A 85 -2.67 19.54 3.01
C GLY A 85 -1.47 19.20 3.92
N THR A 86 -1.66 18.82 5.20
CA THR A 86 -0.51 18.50 6.07
C THR A 86 0.21 17.24 5.62
N PHE A 87 -0.49 16.34 4.95
CA PHE A 87 0.11 15.19 4.27
C PHE A 87 1.28 15.60 3.35
N PHE A 88 1.08 16.60 2.50
CA PHE A 88 2.06 17.03 1.50
C PHE A 88 3.22 17.87 2.08
N LEU A 89 3.12 18.33 3.33
CA LEU A 89 4.22 19.02 4.01
C LEU A 89 5.37 18.06 4.39
N HIS A 90 5.08 16.77 4.55
CA HIS A 90 6.02 15.77 5.06
C HIS A 90 6.25 14.58 4.13
N ASN A 91 5.41 14.44 3.11
CA ASN A 91 5.54 13.41 2.08
C ASN A 91 5.81 14.09 0.75
N PRO A 92 7.06 14.04 0.24
CA PRO A 92 7.36 14.64 -1.06
C PRO A 92 6.50 13.97 -2.14
N GLU A 93 6.01 14.77 -3.08
CA GLU A 93 5.03 14.38 -4.10
C GLU A 93 5.53 13.38 -5.14
N GLY A 94 6.79 12.98 -5.02
CA GLY A 94 7.40 11.99 -5.89
C GLY A 94 6.73 10.62 -5.77
N PRO A 95 7.00 9.74 -6.75
CA PRO A 95 6.48 8.38 -6.72
C PRO A 95 6.96 7.63 -5.48
N VAL A 96 6.04 6.96 -4.80
CA VAL A 96 6.33 5.97 -3.76
C VAL A 96 6.16 4.58 -4.34
N GLY A 97 7.27 3.84 -4.40
CA GLY A 97 7.26 2.43 -4.73
C GLY A 97 6.69 1.63 -3.57
N VAL A 98 5.78 0.72 -3.88
CA VAL A 98 5.22 -0.22 -2.91
C VAL A 98 5.44 -1.64 -3.44
N SER A 99 5.92 -2.52 -2.56
CA SER A 99 5.99 -3.94 -2.86
C SER A 99 5.12 -4.71 -1.89
N VAL A 100 4.22 -5.52 -2.43
CA VAL A 100 3.31 -6.37 -1.67
C VAL A 100 3.72 -7.81 -1.86
N ARG A 101 3.86 -8.56 -0.76
CA ARG A 101 4.14 -9.99 -0.74
C ARG A 101 3.03 -10.69 0.00
N TYR A 102 2.60 -11.83 -0.50
CA TYR A 102 1.53 -12.61 0.11
C TYR A 102 1.62 -14.07 -0.36
N ALA A 103 0.89 -14.95 0.30
CA ALA A 103 0.74 -16.35 -0.07
C ALA A 103 -0.71 -16.68 -0.46
N LEU A 104 -0.87 -17.60 -1.39
CA LEU A 104 -2.15 -18.22 -1.71
C LEU A 104 -2.45 -19.36 -0.72
N GLY A 105 -3.69 -19.86 -0.71
CA GLY A 105 -4.09 -20.96 0.18
C GLY A 105 -3.33 -22.27 -0.01
N ASP A 106 -2.65 -22.46 -1.14
CA ASP A 106 -1.78 -23.61 -1.43
C ASP A 106 -0.31 -23.39 -0.98
N GLY A 107 -0.01 -22.24 -0.38
CA GLY A 107 1.33 -21.83 0.03
C GLY A 107 2.16 -21.15 -1.06
N THR A 108 1.62 -20.97 -2.28
CA THR A 108 2.31 -20.26 -3.36
C THR A 108 2.55 -18.81 -2.96
N ALA A 109 3.82 -18.42 -2.83
CA ALA A 109 4.20 -17.04 -2.51
C ALA A 109 4.27 -16.18 -3.78
N LEU A 110 3.54 -15.07 -3.77
CA LEU A 110 3.50 -14.08 -4.83
C LEU A 110 4.06 -12.74 -4.35
N ARG A 111 4.47 -11.93 -5.32
CA ARG A 111 4.94 -10.57 -5.08
C ARG A 111 4.48 -9.64 -6.18
N GLY A 112 3.85 -8.55 -5.78
CA GLY A 112 3.47 -7.45 -6.64
C GLY A 112 4.30 -6.20 -6.37
N PHE A 113 4.41 -5.35 -7.38
CA PHE A 113 5.00 -4.03 -7.29
C PHE A 113 4.05 -3.01 -7.88
N GLN A 114 3.98 -1.86 -7.25
CA GLN A 114 3.14 -0.75 -7.68
C GLN A 114 3.86 0.57 -7.36
N THR A 115 3.43 1.63 -8.01
CA THR A 115 3.90 2.98 -7.73
C THR A 115 2.71 3.85 -7.43
N ILE A 116 2.76 4.52 -6.29
CA ILE A 116 1.76 5.50 -5.88
C ILE A 116 2.32 6.88 -6.17
N ASN A 117 1.58 7.70 -6.92
CA ASN A 117 1.95 9.09 -7.18
C ASN A 117 1.06 10.03 -6.36
N PHE A 118 1.56 10.51 -5.22
CA PHE A 118 0.82 11.40 -4.34
C PHE A 118 0.48 12.74 -5.00
N GLY A 119 1.31 13.23 -5.93
CA GLY A 119 1.06 14.48 -6.65
C GLY A 119 -0.27 14.51 -7.40
N ALA A 120 -0.79 13.34 -7.81
CA ALA A 120 -2.10 13.22 -8.46
C ALA A 120 -3.30 13.56 -7.54
N TYR A 121 -3.08 13.58 -6.23
CA TYR A 121 -4.11 13.81 -5.21
C TYR A 121 -3.98 15.18 -4.53
N ARG A 122 -3.03 16.02 -4.97
CA ARG A 122 -2.67 17.27 -4.29
C ARG A 122 -3.84 18.24 -4.15
N GLU A 123 -4.69 18.31 -5.16
CA GLU A 123 -5.80 19.28 -5.23
C GLU A 123 -7.02 18.83 -4.42
N PHE A 124 -7.09 17.58 -3.97
CA PHE A 124 -8.27 17.04 -3.28
C PHE A 124 -8.71 17.84 -2.04
N PRO A 125 -7.80 18.34 -1.17
CA PRO A 125 -8.18 19.19 -0.04
C PRO A 125 -8.89 20.50 -0.44
N ASP A 126 -8.61 21.00 -1.64
CA ASP A 126 -9.17 22.25 -2.17
C ASP A 126 -10.52 22.02 -2.90
N LEU A 127 -10.78 20.79 -3.33
CA LEU A 127 -12.00 20.39 -4.02
C LEU A 127 -13.12 20.08 -3.01
N ARG A 128 -13.80 21.13 -2.54
CA ARG A 128 -15.02 20.99 -1.71
C ARG A 128 -16.27 21.18 -2.58
N ILE A 129 -17.12 20.16 -2.62
CA ILE A 129 -18.47 20.30 -3.17
C ILE A 129 -19.34 20.88 -2.04
N THR A 130 -19.60 22.19 -2.13
CA THR A 130 -20.61 22.90 -1.31
C THR A 130 -22.03 22.53 -1.70
#